data_AF-A0AAV9DWA8-F1
#
_entry.id   AF-A0AAV9DWA8-F1
#
_cell.length_a   1.000
_cell.length_b   1.000
_cell.length_c   1.000
_cell.angle_alpha   90.00
_cell.angle_beta   90.00
_cell.angle_gamma   90.00
#
_symmetry.space_group_name_H-M   'P 1'
#
loop_
_entity.id
_entity.type
_entity.pdbx_description
1 polymer ?
#
loop_
_entity_poly.entity_id
_entity_poly.type
_entity_poly.pdbx_seq_one_letter_code
_entity_poly.pdbx_strand_id
1 'polypeptide(L)'
;MYGTLLSENVIGVIHDHYITFRLDMDVDGADNSFVKVHLSKQETAPGESPRKSYLKATREVAKAEKDGRVKLKLYEPSEFHIVNPSKKTRVGNPVGYKVVPVGTAASILDSADPPQVRGVFTNNQIWVTPYNRSEEWAGGLFSYQSKGEDT
;
A
#
# COMPACT_ATOMS: atom_id res chain seq x y z
N MET A 1 -3.98 29.56 -16.57
CA MET A 1 -2.86 28.66 -16.95
C MET A 1 -2.84 27.51 -15.96
N TYR A 2 -2.64 26.27 -16.41
CA TYR A 2 -2.61 25.05 -15.59
C TYR A 2 -1.17 24.51 -15.44
N GLY A 3 -0.22 25.42 -15.25
CA GLY A 3 1.21 25.14 -15.29
C GLY A 3 2.07 26.37 -15.05
N THR A 4 3.39 26.17 -15.03
CA THR A 4 4.39 27.22 -14.79
C THR A 4 4.94 27.74 -16.12
N LEU A 5 5.03 29.06 -16.30
CA LEU A 5 5.72 29.66 -17.44
C LEU A 5 7.24 29.47 -17.27
N LEU A 6 7.87 28.74 -18.18
CA LEU A 6 9.29 28.39 -18.10
C LEU A 6 10.17 29.26 -19.00
N SER A 7 9.60 29.74 -20.10
CA SER A 7 10.26 30.61 -21.08
C SER A 7 9.19 31.41 -21.81
N GLU A 8 9.60 32.39 -22.62
CA GLU A 8 8.72 33.07 -23.56
C GLU A 8 7.89 32.05 -24.36
N ASN A 9 6.57 32.12 -24.22
CA ASN A 9 5.60 31.24 -24.88
C ASN A 9 5.71 29.73 -24.53
N VAL A 10 6.36 29.33 -23.43
CA VAL A 10 6.53 27.92 -23.01
C VAL A 10 5.98 27.66 -21.61
N ILE A 11 5.05 26.70 -21.48
CA ILE A 11 4.43 26.29 -20.23
C ILE A 11 4.83 24.85 -19.88
N GLY A 12 5.32 24.64 -18.67
CA GLY A 12 5.43 23.30 -18.05
C GLY A 12 4.09 22.90 -17.43
N VAL A 13 3.44 21.90 -18.02
CA VAL A 13 2.12 21.42 -17.59
C VAL A 13 2.26 20.61 -16.29
N ILE A 14 1.35 20.83 -15.34
CA ILE A 14 1.29 20.05 -14.09
C ILE A 14 0.88 18.61 -14.43
N HIS A 15 1.62 17.65 -13.89
CA HIS A 15 1.40 16.22 -14.09
C HIS A 15 1.97 15.43 -12.91
N ASP A 16 1.53 14.18 -12.77
CA ASP A 16 1.97 13.25 -11.74
C ASP A 16 2.84 12.14 -12.33
N HIS A 17 3.61 11.48 -11.47
CA HIS A 17 4.40 10.29 -11.80
C HIS A 17 4.06 9.17 -10.83
N TYR A 18 3.47 8.09 -11.32
CA TYR A 18 3.22 6.87 -10.55
C TYR A 18 4.02 5.71 -11.13
N ILE A 19 4.67 4.96 -10.26
CA ILE A 19 5.43 3.76 -10.61
C ILE A 19 4.91 2.63 -9.73
N THR A 20 4.62 1.49 -10.35
CA THR A 20 4.19 0.28 -9.65
C THR A 20 5.31 -0.77 -9.69
N PHE A 21 5.47 -1.49 -8.58
CA PHE A 21 6.42 -2.59 -8.45
C PHE A 21 5.64 -3.86 -8.12
N ARG A 22 5.85 -4.92 -8.91
CA ARG A 22 5.37 -6.27 -8.58
C ARG A 22 6.45 -6.97 -7.74
N LEU A 23 6.13 -7.27 -6.49
CA LEU A 23 7.00 -8.01 -5.58
C LEU A 23 6.38 -9.38 -5.32
N ASP A 24 6.96 -10.41 -5.93
CA ASP A 24 6.61 -11.81 -5.70
C ASP A 24 7.37 -12.29 -4.46
N MET A 25 6.69 -12.41 -3.33
CA MET A 25 7.32 -12.57 -2.02
C MET A 25 7.16 -14.00 -1.50
N ASP A 26 8.26 -14.74 -1.46
CA ASP A 26 8.36 -16.10 -0.89
C ASP A 26 9.29 -16.13 0.35
N VAL A 27 8.85 -15.51 1.44
CA VAL A 27 9.61 -15.48 2.70
C VAL A 27 9.70 -16.88 3.29
N ASP A 28 10.89 -17.50 3.25
CA ASP A 28 11.12 -18.89 3.69
C ASP A 28 10.10 -19.90 3.11
N GLY A 29 9.66 -19.67 1.87
CA GLY A 29 8.65 -20.43 1.14
C GLY A 29 7.40 -19.61 0.77
N ALA A 30 6.52 -20.20 -0.03
CA ALA A 30 5.38 -19.51 -0.65
C ALA A 30 4.16 -19.28 0.27
N ASP A 31 4.07 -20.01 1.39
CA ASP A 31 2.95 -19.89 2.33
C ASP A 31 3.14 -18.63 3.21
N ASN A 32 2.80 -17.47 2.66
CA ASN A 32 2.98 -16.18 3.31
C ASN A 32 1.65 -15.52 3.68
N SER A 33 1.72 -14.52 4.55
CA SER A 33 0.58 -13.70 4.95
C SER A 33 0.97 -12.24 5.04
N PHE A 34 0.10 -11.36 4.57
CA PHE A 34 0.23 -9.94 4.78
C PHE A 34 -0.36 -9.54 6.15
N VAL A 35 0.42 -8.81 6.93
CA VAL A 35 0.05 -8.37 8.27
C VAL A 35 0.18 -6.85 8.36
N LYS A 36 -0.93 -6.20 8.67
CA LYS A 36 -0.97 -4.78 9.05
C LYS A 36 -0.78 -4.69 10.56
N VAL A 37 0.16 -3.88 11.00
CA VAL A 37 0.38 -3.60 12.43
C VAL A 37 -0.07 -2.16 12.68
N HIS A 38 -1.31 -2.00 13.15
CA HIS A 38 -1.87 -0.71 13.48
C HIS A 38 -1.24 -0.17 14.77
N LEU A 39 -0.73 1.06 14.70
CA LEU A 39 -0.18 1.77 15.85
C LEU A 39 -1.18 2.80 16.32
N SER A 40 -1.58 2.72 17.59
CA SER A 40 -2.57 3.63 18.18
C SER A 40 -2.17 4.07 19.57
N LYS A 41 -2.70 5.22 19.99
CA LYS A 41 -2.64 5.68 21.36
C LYS A 41 -3.64 4.90 22.20
N GLN A 42 -3.18 4.33 23.30
CA GLN A 42 -4.03 3.71 24.32
C GLN A 42 -3.94 4.54 25.59
N GLU A 43 -5.07 5.06 26.06
CA GLU A 43 -5.17 5.75 27.35
C GLU A 43 -5.02 4.72 28.48
N THR A 44 -4.36 5.13 29.56
CA THR A 44 -4.24 4.34 30.81
C THR A 44 -5.50 4.50 31.64
N ALA A 45 -5.81 3.48 32.45
CA ALA A 45 -6.90 3.60 33.42
C ALA A 45 -6.54 4.59 34.55
N PRO A 46 -7.53 5.24 35.19
CA PRO A 46 -7.29 6.07 36.36
C PRO A 46 -6.52 5.33 37.46
N GLY A 47 -5.42 5.92 37.94
CA GLY A 47 -4.59 5.35 39.01
C GLY A 47 -3.60 4.26 38.58
N GLU A 48 -3.64 3.80 37.32
CA GLU A 48 -2.73 2.77 36.81
C GLU A 48 -1.30 3.31 36.62
N SER A 49 -1.18 4.54 36.14
CA SER A 49 0.11 5.15 35.81
C SER A 49 0.07 6.68 35.96
N PRO A 50 1.19 7.32 36.33
CA PRO A 50 1.34 8.78 36.19
C PRO A 50 1.30 9.24 34.73
N ARG A 51 1.61 8.36 33.78
CA ARG A 51 1.46 8.61 32.34
C ARG A 51 -0.01 8.47 31.98
N LYS A 52 -0.50 9.34 31.06
CA LYS A 52 -1.89 9.31 30.60
C LYS A 52 -2.13 8.26 29.49
N SER A 53 -1.10 7.88 28.74
CA SER A 53 -1.21 6.96 27.61
C SER A 53 0.13 6.34 27.20
N TYR A 54 0.02 5.29 26.38
CA TYR A 54 1.12 4.58 25.73
C TYR A 54 0.77 4.21 24.27
N LEU A 55 1.77 3.73 23.53
CA LEU A 55 1.60 3.23 22.16
C LEU A 55 1.22 1.75 22.19
N LYS A 56 0.12 1.41 21.52
CA LYS A 56 -0.37 0.05 21.34
C LYS A 56 -0.21 -0.37 19.89
N ALA A 57 0.27 -1.59 19.69
CA ALA A 57 0.38 -2.22 18.37
C ALA A 57 -0.65 -3.36 18.26
N THR A 58 -1.54 -3.30 17.28
CA THR A 58 -2.52 -4.35 16.98
C THR A 58 -2.17 -4.98 15.64
N ARG A 59 -1.98 -6.31 15.61
CA ARG A 59 -1.64 -7.06 14.40
C ARG A 59 -2.91 -7.61 13.76
N GLU A 60 -3.11 -7.32 12.49
CA GLU A 60 -4.23 -7.79 11.69
C GLU A 60 -3.72 -8.52 10.45
N VAL A 61 -4.11 -9.78 10.29
CA VAL A 61 -3.77 -10.58 9.11
C VAL A 61 -4.84 -10.37 8.05
N ALA A 62 -4.44 -9.93 6.86
CA ALA A 62 -5.36 -9.84 5.72
C ALA A 62 -5.92 -11.23 5.39
N LYS A 63 -7.25 -11.35 5.28
CA LYS A 63 -7.93 -12.64 5.02
C LYS A 63 -8.38 -12.78 3.57
N ALA A 64 -8.56 -11.64 2.90
CA ALA A 64 -8.86 -11.57 1.48
C ALA A 64 -8.14 -10.37 0.84
N GLU A 65 -8.11 -10.32 -0.49
CA GLU A 65 -7.48 -9.24 -1.28
C GLU A 65 -7.95 -7.84 -0.89
N LYS A 66 -9.24 -7.69 -0.57
CA LYS A 66 -9.81 -6.42 -0.12
C LYS A 66 -9.11 -5.88 1.13
N ASP A 67 -8.63 -6.76 2.02
CA ASP A 67 -7.96 -6.39 3.26
C ASP A 67 -6.49 -6.00 3.00
N GLY A 68 -5.94 -6.43 1.87
CA GLY A 68 -4.60 -6.14 1.36
C GLY A 68 -4.48 -4.81 0.59
N ARG A 69 -5.58 -4.08 0.40
CA ARG A 69 -5.58 -2.73 -0.18
C ARG A 69 -5.21 -1.72 0.91
N VAL A 70 -4.15 -0.94 0.70
CA VAL A 70 -3.66 0.03 1.68
C VAL A 70 -3.64 1.44 1.10
N LYS A 71 -4.34 2.33 1.79
CA LYS A 71 -4.15 3.78 1.67
C LYS A 71 -3.37 4.27 2.88
N LEU A 72 -2.23 4.90 2.65
CA LEU A 72 -1.40 5.40 3.75
C LEU A 72 -2.11 6.55 4.48
N LYS A 73 -2.05 6.54 5.81
CA LYS A 73 -2.66 7.55 6.67
C LYS A 73 -1.66 8.05 7.69
N LEU A 74 -1.42 9.36 7.71
CA LEU A 74 -0.46 9.97 8.64
C LEU A 74 -0.91 9.87 10.11
N TYR A 75 -2.22 9.99 10.36
CA TYR A 75 -2.81 9.98 11.71
C TYR A 75 -3.39 8.61 12.13
N GLU A 76 -3.30 7.61 11.27
CA GLU A 76 -3.63 6.21 11.57
C GLU A 76 -2.45 5.32 11.09
N PRO A 77 -1.25 5.50 11.67
CA PRO A 77 -0.03 4.87 11.18
C PRO A 77 -0.08 3.36 11.32
N SER A 78 0.46 2.66 10.33
CA SER A 78 0.54 1.21 10.31
C SER A 78 1.87 0.74 9.74
N GLU A 79 2.35 -0.40 10.22
CA GLU A 79 3.42 -1.13 9.57
C GLU A 79 2.86 -2.23 8.67
N PHE A 80 3.59 -2.56 7.60
CA PHE A 80 3.18 -3.53 6.60
C PHE A 80 4.21 -4.64 6.53
N HIS A 81 3.82 -5.87 6.84
CA HIS A 81 4.71 -7.01 6.94
C HIS A 81 4.23 -8.14 6.03
N ILE A 82 5.17 -8.78 5.34
CA ILE A 82 4.97 -10.09 4.72
C ILE A 82 5.67 -11.10 5.61
N VAL A 83 4.93 -12.07 6.14
CA VAL A 83 5.44 -13.05 7.10
C VAL A 83 5.14 -14.46 6.66
N ASN A 84 5.99 -15.40 7.05
CA ASN A 84 5.68 -16.82 7.00
C ASN A 84 5.21 -17.29 8.38
N PRO A 85 3.92 -17.62 8.56
CA PRO A 85 3.38 -17.99 9.87
C PRO A 85 3.87 -19.36 10.37
N SER A 86 4.36 -20.22 9.47
CA SER A 86 4.83 -21.57 9.79
C SER A 86 6.31 -21.60 10.24
N LYS A 87 7.07 -20.54 9.94
CA LYS A 87 8.50 -20.42 10.25
C LYS A 87 8.71 -19.39 11.34
N LYS A 88 9.35 -19.79 12.44
CA LYS A 88 9.54 -18.93 13.62
C LYS A 88 11.02 -18.76 13.94
N THR A 89 11.36 -17.54 14.34
CA THR A 89 12.64 -17.22 14.99
C THR A 89 12.79 -17.99 16.31
N ARG A 90 14.01 -18.01 16.87
CA ARG A 90 14.32 -18.68 18.15
C ARG A 90 13.40 -18.27 19.31
N VAL A 91 12.89 -17.04 19.29
CA VAL A 91 12.01 -16.49 20.34
C VAL A 91 10.51 -16.63 20.01
N GLY A 92 10.16 -17.33 18.92
CA GLY A 92 8.78 -17.68 18.60
C GLY A 92 8.03 -16.71 17.66
N ASN A 93 8.65 -15.63 17.21
CA ASN A 93 8.04 -14.70 16.25
C ASN A 93 8.10 -15.25 14.82
N PRO A 94 7.05 -15.10 14.00
CA PRO A 94 7.10 -15.41 12.57
C PRO A 94 8.24 -14.65 11.87
N VAL A 95 8.95 -15.32 10.98
CA VAL A 95 9.94 -14.68 10.10
C VAL A 95 9.22 -13.81 9.06
N GLY A 96 9.85 -12.73 8.61
CA GLY A 96 9.19 -11.77 7.73
C GLY A 96 10.08 -10.62 7.28
N TYR A 97 9.60 -9.90 6.27
CA TYR A 97 10.12 -8.61 5.86
C TYR A 97 9.07 -7.52 6.08
N LYS A 98 9.53 -6.33 6.45
CA LYS A 98 8.70 -5.12 6.52
C LYS A 98 8.82 -4.35 5.22
N VAL A 99 7.68 -4.03 4.61
CA VAL A 99 7.60 -3.08 3.51
C VAL A 99 7.50 -1.68 4.13
N VAL A 100 8.47 -0.82 3.83
CA VAL A 100 8.53 0.56 4.30
C VAL A 100 8.25 1.48 3.13
N PRO A 101 6.98 1.84 2.86
CA PRO A 101 6.66 2.75 1.77
C PRO A 101 7.11 4.16 2.13
N VAL A 102 7.61 4.89 1.14
CA VAL A 102 7.81 6.34 1.24
C VAL A 102 6.47 7.00 0.91
N GLY A 103 6.07 8.00 1.70
CA GLY A 103 4.90 8.82 1.37
C GLY A 103 5.21 9.69 0.16
N THR A 104 4.54 9.44 -0.97
CA THR A 104 4.68 10.23 -2.20
C THR A 104 3.40 10.98 -2.52
N ALA A 105 2.39 10.31 -3.11
CA ALA A 105 1.10 10.88 -3.44
C ALA A 105 0.04 9.77 -3.59
N ALA A 106 -1.23 10.15 -3.49
CA ALA A 106 -2.34 9.37 -4.02
C ALA A 106 -2.81 10.04 -5.33
N SER A 107 -3.44 9.29 -6.23
CA SER A 107 -4.12 9.93 -7.36
C SER A 107 -5.22 10.86 -6.85
N ILE A 108 -5.28 12.04 -7.47
CA ILE A 108 -6.27 13.09 -7.19
C ILE A 108 -7.25 13.28 -8.36
N LEU A 109 -7.18 12.42 -9.38
CA LEU A 109 -8.14 12.41 -10.48
C LEU A 109 -9.50 11.86 -10.00
N ASP A 110 -10.56 12.28 -10.68
CA ASP A 110 -11.89 11.70 -10.45
C ASP A 110 -11.84 10.20 -10.80
N SER A 111 -12.42 9.37 -9.93
CA SER A 111 -12.42 7.91 -10.13
C SER A 111 -13.13 7.45 -11.42
N ALA A 112 -14.02 8.27 -11.97
CA ALA A 112 -14.72 8.00 -13.22
C ALA A 112 -14.01 8.59 -14.46
N ASP A 113 -12.91 9.35 -14.28
CA ASP A 113 -12.16 9.93 -15.39
C ASP A 113 -11.45 8.83 -16.19
N PRO A 114 -11.50 8.81 -17.54
CA PRO A 114 -10.87 7.76 -18.34
C PRO A 114 -9.41 7.43 -18.02
N PRO A 115 -8.49 8.39 -17.76
CA PRO A 115 -7.13 8.05 -17.31
C PRO A 115 -7.12 7.32 -15.95
N GLN A 116 -7.99 7.69 -15.01
CA GLN A 116 -8.05 7.04 -13.70
C GLN A 116 -8.66 5.63 -13.79
N VAL A 117 -9.69 5.45 -14.61
CA VAL A 117 -10.29 4.13 -14.90
C VAL A 117 -9.27 3.19 -15.53
N ARG A 118 -8.36 3.71 -16.37
CA ARG A 118 -7.26 2.92 -16.97
C ARG A 118 -6.06 2.73 -16.04
N GLY A 119 -5.99 3.47 -14.94
CA GLY A 119 -4.86 3.54 -14.01
C GLY A 119 -5.23 3.15 -12.59
N VAL A 120 -6.21 2.25 -12.41
CA VAL A 120 -6.80 1.88 -11.10
C VAL A 120 -5.77 1.40 -10.09
N PHE A 121 -4.67 0.80 -10.54
CA PHE A 121 -3.55 0.40 -9.67
C PHE A 121 -2.95 1.55 -8.85
N THR A 122 -3.17 2.81 -9.24
CA THR A 122 -2.76 4.01 -8.48
C THR A 122 -3.69 4.38 -7.32
N ASN A 123 -4.85 3.72 -7.20
CA ASN A 123 -5.85 4.02 -6.17
C ASN A 123 -5.42 3.65 -4.74
N ASN A 124 -4.41 2.79 -4.58
CA ASN A 124 -3.85 2.39 -3.30
C ASN A 124 -2.32 2.37 -3.40
N GLN A 125 -1.62 2.64 -2.29
CA GLN A 125 -0.16 2.59 -2.24
C GLN A 125 0.37 1.16 -2.13
N ILE A 126 -0.41 0.23 -1.56
CA ILE A 126 -0.08 -1.20 -1.53
C ILE A 126 -1.32 -1.99 -1.93
N TRP A 127 -1.09 -3.01 -2.75
CA TRP A 127 -2.05 -4.06 -3.09
C TRP A 127 -1.41 -5.40 -2.73
N VAL A 128 -2.23 -6.34 -2.27
CA VAL A 128 -1.80 -7.72 -2.01
C VAL A 128 -2.83 -8.65 -2.63
N THR A 129 -2.37 -9.49 -3.55
CA THR A 129 -3.17 -10.48 -4.27
C THR A 129 -2.55 -11.87 -4.10
N PRO A 130 -3.34 -12.97 -4.19
CA PRO A 130 -2.80 -14.29 -4.40
C PRO A 130 -1.95 -14.30 -5.67
N TYR A 131 -0.91 -15.13 -5.66
CA TYR A 131 -0.12 -15.32 -6.87
C TYR A 131 -0.98 -15.93 -7.98
N ASN A 132 -0.94 -15.29 -9.15
CA ASN A 132 -1.40 -15.84 -10.40
C ASN A 132 -0.35 -15.58 -11.48
N ARG A 133 0.05 -16.63 -12.19
CA ARG A 133 1.10 -16.55 -13.21
C ARG A 133 0.75 -15.61 -14.36
N SER A 134 -0.54 -15.43 -14.67
CA SER A 134 -0.97 -14.51 -15.74
C SER A 134 -1.06 -13.04 -15.31
N GLU A 135 -1.01 -12.76 -14.00
CA GLU A 135 -1.16 -11.41 -13.45
C GLU A 135 0.21 -10.73 -13.29
N GLU A 136 0.73 -10.22 -14.41
CA GLU A 136 2.04 -9.58 -14.49
C GLU A 136 1.97 -8.05 -14.57
N TRP A 137 0.91 -7.51 -15.16
CA TRP A 137 0.80 -6.10 -15.55
C TRP A 137 -0.37 -5.41 -14.85
N ALA A 138 -0.08 -4.47 -13.94
CA ALA A 138 -1.13 -3.76 -13.20
C ALA A 138 -2.01 -2.85 -14.09
N GLY A 139 -1.54 -2.49 -15.28
CA GLY A 139 -2.31 -1.75 -16.29
C GLY A 139 -2.92 -2.65 -17.38
N GLY A 140 -2.98 -3.96 -17.14
CA GLY A 140 -3.43 -4.98 -18.08
C GLY A 140 -2.39 -5.36 -19.12
N LEU A 141 -2.63 -6.48 -19.81
CA LEU A 141 -1.71 -7.00 -20.84
C LEU A 141 -1.54 -6.01 -22.01
N PHE A 142 -2.61 -5.31 -22.38
CA PHE A 142 -2.63 -4.33 -23.46
C PHE A 142 -3.14 -2.97 -22.96
N SER A 143 -2.23 -2.08 -22.60
CA SER A 143 -2.60 -0.76 -22.04
C SER A 143 -2.93 0.30 -23.10
N TYR A 144 -2.43 0.17 -24.34
CA TYR A 144 -2.72 1.16 -25.39
C TYR A 144 -4.20 1.16 -25.76
N GLN A 145 -4.86 2.32 -25.66
CA GLN A 145 -6.32 2.48 -25.87
C GLN A 145 -7.20 1.54 -25.01
N SER A 146 -6.69 1.02 -23.89
CA SER A 146 -7.46 0.20 -22.96
C SER A 146 -8.68 0.94 -22.41
N LYS A 147 -9.71 0.20 -22.04
CA LYS A 147 -10.91 0.73 -21.38
C LYS A 147 -10.90 0.57 -19.85
N GLY A 148 -9.81 0.04 -19.28
CA GLY A 148 -9.70 -0.25 -17.84
C GLY A 148 -10.43 -1.51 -17.39
N GLU A 149 -10.69 -2.45 -18.31
CA GLU A 149 -11.41 -3.70 -18.03
C GLU A 149 -10.50 -4.81 -17.44
N ASP A 150 -9.18 -4.67 -17.60
CA ASP A 150 -8.13 -5.61 -17.21
C ASP A 150 -7.09 -4.90 -16.31
N THR A 151 -7.56 -4.07 -15.37
CA THR A 151 -6.71 -3.26 -14.47
C THR A 151 -7.17 -3.36 -13.02
#